data_AF-A0A956QBA5-F1
#
_entry.id   AF-A0A956QBA5-F1
#
_cell.length_a   1.000
_cell.length_b   1.000
_cell.length_c   1.000
_cell.angle_alpha   90.00
_cell.angle_beta   90.00
_cell.angle_gamma   90.00
#
_symmetry.space_group_name_H-M   'P 1'
#
loop_
_entity.id
_entity.type
_entity.pdbx_description
1 polymer ?
#
loop_
_entity_poly.entity_id
_entity_poly.type
_entity_poly.pdbx_seq_one_letter_code
_entity_poly.pdbx_strand_id
1 'polypeptide(L)'
;MSAKAVTATIEAFERAESSASPRPLAFYVALNSVPILEEETARAYLAGLGSRHWRVIVGCLQSIGAWARFPGLFLPRLLELLDHQKEAVWLETAKVLGVYGSQAEAAVPKLAARLPLCDLMAAKTILWTLCAIPAGRPAAYGFLLGYLRASAAGELWTASHLVKPTTYSPEGDTCYHAGHIGVVVQMLTSLDDQSDEIRRDISALFRLSSWGTQKDSRRGAQGELMPVMIAFGCPHDQDGVLAVLEKYQANGGSYHSRTARQLLYLHPDIWSDEQLARLKELASS
;
A
#
# COMPACT_ATOMS: atom_id res chain seq x y z
N MET A 1 -7.07 29.34 13.97
CA MET A 1 -6.62 29.08 15.36
C MET A 1 -5.14 29.44 15.43
N SER A 2 -4.68 30.08 16.51
CA SER A 2 -3.29 30.48 16.71
C SER A 2 -2.46 29.35 17.34
N ALA A 3 -1.12 29.48 17.35
CA ALA A 3 -0.22 28.56 18.06
C ALA A 3 -0.62 28.34 19.54
N LYS A 4 -1.12 29.39 20.20
CA LYS A 4 -1.69 29.33 21.56
C LYS A 4 -2.84 28.33 21.66
N ALA A 5 -3.69 28.25 20.64
CA ALA A 5 -4.85 27.37 20.64
C ALA A 5 -4.46 25.89 20.46
N VAL A 6 -3.43 25.61 19.64
CA VAL A 6 -2.83 24.26 19.52
C VAL A 6 -2.23 23.83 20.86
N THR A 7 -1.41 24.70 21.46
CA THR A 7 -0.77 24.44 22.77
C THR A 7 -1.81 24.18 23.84
N ALA A 8 -2.83 25.04 23.97
CA ALA A 8 -3.90 24.87 24.94
C ALA A 8 -4.69 23.57 24.74
N THR A 9 -4.87 23.14 23.49
CA THR A 9 -5.56 21.88 23.17
C THR A 9 -4.72 20.67 23.58
N ILE A 10 -3.40 20.69 23.34
CA ILE A 10 -2.46 19.66 23.80
C ILE A 10 -2.47 19.58 25.33
N GLU A 11 -2.29 20.70 26.03
CA GLU A 11 -2.29 20.75 27.50
C GLU A 11 -3.63 20.30 28.12
N ALA A 12 -4.75 20.65 27.48
CA ALA A 12 -6.07 20.20 27.92
C ALA A 12 -6.20 18.68 27.82
N PHE A 13 -5.67 18.07 26.76
CA PHE A 13 -5.69 16.61 26.59
C PHE A 13 -4.81 15.90 27.62
N GLU A 14 -3.58 16.37 27.84
CA GLU A 14 -2.66 15.75 28.81
C GLU A 14 -3.22 15.78 30.23
N ARG A 15 -3.95 16.86 30.59
CA ARG A 15 -4.69 16.94 31.86
C ARG A 15 -5.88 15.98 31.91
N ALA A 16 -6.65 15.87 30.83
CA ALA A 16 -7.85 15.02 30.78
C ALA A 16 -7.56 13.51 30.76
N GLU A 17 -6.46 13.08 30.13
CA GLU A 17 -6.09 11.65 30.14
C GLU A 17 -5.70 11.19 31.56
N SER A 18 -5.22 12.13 32.39
CA SER A 18 -4.96 11.88 33.81
C SER A 18 -6.24 11.68 34.64
N SER A 19 -7.43 12.07 34.13
CA SER A 19 -8.71 12.00 34.82
C SER A 19 -9.65 10.89 34.32
N ALA A 20 -9.12 9.91 33.57
CA ALA A 20 -9.86 8.75 33.03
C ALA A 20 -11.04 9.10 32.11
N SER A 21 -11.13 10.34 31.61
CA SER A 21 -12.22 10.76 30.71
C SER A 21 -11.86 10.53 29.24
N PRO A 22 -12.58 9.66 28.51
CA PRO A 22 -12.30 9.40 27.11
C PRO A 22 -13.04 10.42 26.23
N ARG A 23 -12.35 11.47 25.78
CA ARG A 23 -12.77 12.18 24.55
C ARG A 23 -11.65 12.33 23.51
N PRO A 24 -11.06 11.22 23.01
CA PRO A 24 -10.01 11.30 22.00
C PRO A 24 -10.48 11.98 20.71
N LEU A 25 -11.73 11.75 20.28
CA LEU A 25 -12.20 12.23 18.98
C LEU A 25 -12.27 13.77 18.89
N ALA A 26 -12.80 14.43 19.92
CA ALA A 26 -12.89 15.90 19.95
C ALA A 26 -11.50 16.56 19.90
N PHE A 27 -10.51 15.94 20.55
CA PHE A 27 -9.13 16.37 20.49
C PHE A 27 -8.53 16.23 19.09
N TYR A 28 -8.70 15.09 18.43
CA TYR A 28 -8.21 14.88 17.07
C TYR A 28 -8.85 15.85 16.07
N VAL A 29 -10.16 16.07 16.17
CA VAL A 29 -10.88 17.03 15.33
C VAL A 29 -10.35 18.45 15.56
N ALA A 30 -10.12 18.84 16.82
CA ALA A 30 -9.61 20.16 17.16
C ALA A 30 -8.22 20.40 16.57
N LEU A 31 -7.28 19.46 16.70
CA LEU A 31 -5.94 19.59 16.11
C LEU A 31 -6.00 19.62 14.58
N ASN A 32 -6.68 18.66 13.96
CA ASN A 32 -6.72 18.57 12.49
C ASN A 32 -7.43 19.75 11.81
N SER A 33 -8.20 20.56 12.56
CA SER A 33 -8.85 21.77 12.06
C SER A 33 -7.94 23.00 12.04
N VAL A 34 -6.72 22.92 12.58
CA VAL A 34 -5.80 24.07 12.62
C VAL A 34 -4.75 23.98 11.52
N PRO A 35 -4.79 24.87 10.52
CA PRO A 35 -3.78 24.90 9.49
C PRO A 35 -2.42 25.34 10.02
N ILE A 36 -1.35 24.66 9.58
CA ILE A 36 0.04 25.06 9.88
C ILE A 36 0.46 26.15 8.90
N LEU A 37 -0.05 27.37 9.11
CA LEU A 37 0.22 28.49 8.19
C LEU A 37 1.54 29.19 8.46
N GLU A 38 1.98 29.16 9.71
CA GLU A 38 3.08 29.94 10.25
C GLU A 38 4.02 29.06 11.08
N GLU A 39 5.28 29.49 11.18
CA GLU A 39 6.32 28.76 11.90
C GLU A 39 6.01 28.62 13.41
N GLU A 40 5.39 29.61 14.04
CA GLU A 40 4.99 29.53 15.46
C GLU A 40 4.01 28.38 15.70
N THR A 41 3.05 28.18 14.80
CA THR A 41 2.12 27.06 14.86
C THR A 41 2.84 25.75 14.61
N ALA A 42 3.79 25.71 13.67
CA ALA A 42 4.62 24.54 13.43
C ALA A 42 5.43 24.14 14.68
N ARG A 43 5.98 25.11 15.42
CA ARG A 43 6.69 24.88 16.69
C ARG A 43 5.79 24.33 17.79
N ALA A 44 4.52 24.76 17.85
CA ALA A 44 3.55 24.17 18.78
C ALA A 44 3.28 22.69 18.47
N TYR A 45 3.14 22.31 17.20
CA TYR A 45 3.04 20.91 16.79
C TYR A 45 4.33 20.12 17.08
N LEU A 46 5.51 20.72 16.86
CA LEU A 46 6.79 20.08 17.17
C LEU A 46 6.91 19.79 18.68
N ALA A 47 6.47 20.71 19.53
CA ALA A 47 6.40 20.48 20.97
C ALA A 47 5.45 19.31 21.31
N GLY A 48 4.31 19.22 20.63
CA GLY A 48 3.37 18.10 20.76
C GLY A 48 3.94 16.73 20.39
N LEU A 49 4.88 16.66 19.43
CA LEU A 49 5.64 15.44 19.12
C LEU A 49 6.58 14.98 20.26
N GLY A 50 6.80 15.84 21.26
CA GLY A 50 7.51 15.54 22.50
C GLY A 50 6.62 14.99 23.62
N SER A 51 5.30 14.92 23.41
CA SER A 51 4.37 14.46 24.45
C SER A 51 4.64 13.01 24.87
N ARG A 52 4.43 12.70 26.16
CA ARG A 52 4.45 11.33 26.67
C ARG A 52 3.27 10.48 26.18
N HIS A 53 2.23 11.13 25.65
CA HIS A 53 0.99 10.49 25.26
C HIS A 53 1.00 10.22 23.75
N TRP A 54 1.07 8.94 23.36
CA TRP A 54 1.13 8.55 21.94
C TRP A 54 -0.03 9.09 21.10
N ARG A 55 -1.19 9.35 21.71
CA ARG A 55 -2.36 9.95 21.04
C ARG A 55 -2.15 11.41 20.66
N VAL A 56 -1.47 12.19 21.51
CA VAL A 56 -1.06 13.56 21.20
C VAL A 56 -0.08 13.55 20.03
N ILE A 57 0.91 12.64 20.09
CA ILE A 57 1.89 12.49 19.00
C ILE A 57 1.17 12.17 17.68
N VAL A 58 0.28 11.16 17.64
CA VAL A 58 -0.48 10.79 16.44
C VAL A 58 -1.34 11.95 15.93
N GLY A 59 -2.02 12.68 16.81
CA GLY A 59 -2.82 13.85 16.41
C GLY A 59 -1.97 14.95 15.78
N CYS A 60 -0.79 15.21 16.35
CA CYS A 60 0.17 16.15 15.77
C CYS A 60 0.68 15.66 14.42
N LEU A 61 1.03 14.38 14.29
CA LEU A 61 1.49 13.78 13.02
C LEU A 61 0.44 13.89 11.92
N GLN A 62 -0.83 13.59 12.21
CA GLN A 62 -1.93 13.72 11.26
C GLN A 62 -2.07 15.15 10.75
N SER A 63 -2.01 16.13 11.66
CA SER A 63 -2.05 17.55 11.29
C SER A 63 -0.83 17.94 10.46
N ILE A 64 0.39 17.54 10.85
CA ILE A 64 1.62 17.81 10.10
C ILE A 64 1.54 17.22 8.69
N GLY A 65 1.12 15.97 8.55
CA GLY A 65 0.96 15.28 7.27
C GLY A 65 -0.10 15.91 6.38
N ALA A 66 -1.22 16.37 6.94
CA ALA A 66 -2.28 17.02 6.18
C ALA A 66 -1.83 18.33 5.53
N TRP A 67 -0.93 19.08 6.17
CA TRP A 67 -0.45 20.36 5.66
C TRP A 67 0.88 20.26 4.89
N ALA A 68 1.72 19.27 5.21
CA ALA A 68 2.99 19.02 4.53
C ALA A 68 3.94 20.24 4.48
N ARG A 69 3.90 21.12 5.49
CA ARG A 69 4.76 22.32 5.56
C ARG A 69 5.92 22.15 6.54
N PHE A 70 6.94 22.98 6.36
CA PHE A 70 8.14 23.07 7.21
C PHE A 70 8.89 21.72 7.41
N PRO A 71 9.18 20.97 6.33
CA PRO A 71 9.89 19.69 6.40
C PRO A 71 11.20 19.79 7.19
N GLY A 72 12.00 20.84 6.96
CA GLY A 72 13.26 21.05 7.68
C GLY A 72 13.13 21.20 9.20
N LEU A 73 11.95 21.62 9.69
CA LEU A 73 11.67 21.72 11.13
C LEU A 73 11.30 20.36 11.73
N PHE A 74 10.48 19.56 11.01
CA PHE A 74 9.93 18.32 11.54
C PHE A 74 10.80 17.08 11.27
N LEU A 75 11.57 17.05 10.17
CA LEU A 75 12.30 15.87 9.73
C LEU A 75 13.21 15.25 10.80
N PRO A 76 14.04 16.00 11.56
CA PRO A 76 14.87 15.40 12.61
C PRO A 76 14.03 14.61 13.63
N ARG A 77 12.91 15.20 14.07
CA ARG A 77 12.02 14.55 15.05
C ARG A 77 11.25 13.38 14.46
N LEU A 78 10.82 13.46 13.20
CA LEU A 78 10.16 12.34 12.52
C LEU A 78 11.09 11.14 12.35
N LEU A 79 12.38 11.37 12.06
CA LEU A 79 13.37 10.29 11.96
C LEU A 79 13.60 9.55 13.29
N GLU A 80 13.47 10.25 14.42
CA GLU A 80 13.48 9.65 15.76
C GLU A 80 12.19 8.85 16.03
N LEU A 81 11.03 9.38 15.64
CA LEU A 81 9.73 8.74 15.87
C LEU A 81 9.51 7.44 15.08
N LEU A 82 10.31 7.15 14.05
CA LEU A 82 10.32 5.83 13.39
C LEU A 82 10.74 4.69 14.33
N ASP A 83 11.49 4.99 15.40
CA ASP A 83 11.91 4.02 16.41
C ASP A 83 10.93 3.94 17.59
N HIS A 84 9.82 4.68 17.53
CA HIS A 84 8.84 4.70 18.61
C HIS A 84 8.20 3.31 18.80
N GLN A 85 8.07 2.86 20.06
CA GLN A 85 7.56 1.52 20.37
C GLN A 85 6.08 1.35 20.01
N LYS A 86 5.29 2.42 20.13
CA LYS A 86 3.86 2.37 19.79
C LYS A 86 3.66 2.35 18.28
N GLU A 87 2.98 1.30 17.82
CA GLU A 87 2.76 1.07 16.39
C GLU A 87 2.13 2.22 15.64
N ALA A 88 1.05 2.76 16.20
CA ALA A 88 0.33 3.90 15.64
C ALA A 88 1.23 5.14 15.42
N VAL A 89 2.25 5.36 16.27
CA VAL A 89 3.14 6.52 16.15
C VAL A 89 4.09 6.35 14.97
N TRP A 90 4.81 5.24 14.88
CA TRP A 90 5.79 5.07 13.81
C TRP A 90 5.12 4.89 12.44
N LEU A 91 3.93 4.27 12.37
CA LEU A 91 3.15 4.19 11.13
C LEU A 91 2.66 5.55 10.66
N GLU A 92 2.11 6.37 11.56
CA GLU A 92 1.68 7.72 11.18
C GLU A 92 2.88 8.59 10.80
N THR A 93 4.01 8.41 11.48
CA THR A 93 5.29 9.05 11.13
C THR A 93 5.74 8.68 9.72
N ALA A 94 5.66 7.40 9.35
CA ALA A 94 5.98 6.94 8.00
C ALA A 94 5.07 7.59 6.94
N LYS A 95 3.77 7.75 7.22
CA LYS A 95 2.87 8.46 6.30
C LYS A 95 3.30 9.90 6.08
N VAL A 96 3.58 10.64 7.16
CA VAL A 96 4.05 12.04 7.08
C VAL A 96 5.34 12.14 6.27
N LEU A 97 6.29 11.22 6.48
CA LEU A 97 7.52 11.17 5.69
C LEU A 97 7.25 10.90 4.21
N GLY A 98 6.28 10.06 3.88
CA GLY A 98 5.87 9.81 2.50
C GLY A 98 5.29 11.04 1.84
N VAL A 99 4.50 11.83 2.57
CA VAL A 99 3.98 13.12 2.09
C VAL A 99 5.11 14.12 1.82
N TYR A 100 6.19 14.11 2.59
CA TYR A 100 7.37 14.94 2.32
C TYR A 100 8.22 14.47 1.12
N GLY A 101 8.03 13.24 0.64
CA GLY A 101 8.68 12.73 -0.56
C GLY A 101 10.21 12.81 -0.49
N SER A 102 10.85 13.42 -1.50
CA SER A 102 12.32 13.50 -1.60
C SER A 102 13.01 14.20 -0.43
N GLN A 103 12.31 15.05 0.31
CA GLN A 103 12.89 15.69 1.50
C GLN A 103 13.12 14.69 2.64
N ALA A 104 12.44 13.54 2.62
CA ALA A 104 12.52 12.49 3.62
C ALA A 104 13.47 11.33 3.24
N GLU A 105 14.39 11.51 2.29
CA GLU A 105 15.32 10.46 1.84
C GLU A 105 16.11 9.79 2.98
N ALA A 106 16.49 10.54 4.01
CA ALA A 106 17.18 10.01 5.19
C ALA A 106 16.36 8.93 5.95
N ALA A 107 15.04 8.85 5.74
CA ALA A 107 14.18 7.85 6.36
C ALA A 107 14.24 6.48 5.67
N VAL A 108 14.70 6.42 4.41
CA VAL A 108 14.63 5.22 3.57
C VAL A 108 15.27 3.99 4.24
N PRO A 109 16.49 4.05 4.81
CA PRO A 109 17.10 2.88 5.43
C PRO A 109 16.27 2.32 6.59
N LYS A 110 15.71 3.19 7.44
CA LYS A 110 14.87 2.77 8.58
C LYS A 110 13.55 2.18 8.14
N LEU A 111 12.89 2.79 7.16
CA LEU A 111 11.64 2.30 6.59
C LEU A 111 11.83 0.93 5.93
N ALA A 112 12.89 0.77 5.12
CA ALA A 112 13.22 -0.49 4.46
C ALA A 112 13.53 -1.61 5.47
N ALA A 113 14.30 -1.30 6.53
CA ALA A 113 14.62 -2.28 7.58
C ALA A 113 13.39 -2.74 8.36
N ARG A 114 12.32 -1.93 8.42
CA ARG A 114 11.06 -2.30 9.08
C ARG A 114 10.16 -3.20 8.24
N LEU A 115 10.23 -3.14 6.91
CA LEU A 115 9.31 -3.88 6.03
C LEU A 115 9.13 -5.36 6.40
N PRO A 116 10.20 -6.14 6.66
CA PRO A 116 10.06 -7.56 6.99
C PRO A 116 9.40 -7.84 8.35
N LEU A 117 9.29 -6.83 9.22
CA LEU A 117 8.74 -6.93 10.57
C LEU A 117 7.27 -6.48 10.66
N CYS A 118 6.74 -5.90 9.59
CA CYS A 118 5.41 -5.31 9.56
C CYS A 118 4.34 -6.37 9.27
N ASP A 119 3.15 -6.26 9.84
CA ASP A 119 2.01 -6.96 9.25
C ASP A 119 1.66 -6.37 7.88
N LEU A 120 0.71 -6.97 7.17
CA LEU A 120 0.32 -6.50 5.84
C LEU A 120 -0.12 -5.02 5.80
N MET A 121 -0.89 -4.57 6.81
CA MET A 121 -1.44 -3.21 6.82
C MET A 121 -0.33 -2.18 7.06
N ALA A 122 0.58 -2.51 7.96
CA ALA A 122 1.78 -1.74 8.23
C ALA A 122 2.72 -1.73 7.00
N ALA A 123 2.97 -2.89 6.39
CA ALA A 123 3.79 -3.03 5.20
C ALA A 123 3.23 -2.21 4.04
N LYS A 124 1.89 -2.18 3.86
CA LYS A 124 1.23 -1.34 2.86
C LYS A 124 1.57 0.13 3.03
N THR A 125 1.55 0.61 4.27
CA THR A 125 1.87 2.01 4.58
C THR A 125 3.34 2.29 4.26
N ILE A 126 4.25 1.41 4.66
CA ILE A 126 5.69 1.59 4.45
C ILE A 126 6.08 1.50 2.98
N LEU A 127 5.48 0.58 2.22
CA LEU A 127 5.68 0.49 0.79
C LEU A 127 5.19 1.75 0.08
N TRP A 128 3.99 2.25 0.41
CA TRP A 128 3.50 3.51 -0.12
C TRP A 128 4.47 4.67 0.19
N THR A 129 4.95 4.77 1.43
CA THR A 129 5.93 5.79 1.84
C THR A 129 7.23 5.66 1.05
N LEU A 130 7.80 4.45 0.94
CA LEU A 130 9.04 4.21 0.20
C LEU A 130 8.87 4.51 -1.30
N CYS A 131 7.69 4.28 -1.87
CA CYS A 131 7.38 4.65 -3.25
C CYS A 131 7.30 6.18 -3.45
N ALA A 132 6.74 6.89 -2.46
CA ALA A 132 6.62 8.35 -2.47
C ALA A 132 7.97 9.07 -2.30
N ILE A 133 8.96 8.42 -1.67
CA ILE A 133 10.34 8.91 -1.54
C ILE A 133 11.16 8.33 -2.70
N PRO A 134 11.65 9.12 -3.67
CA PRO A 134 12.34 8.59 -4.85
C PRO A 134 13.48 7.60 -4.55
N ALA A 135 14.34 7.91 -3.56
CA ALA A 135 15.43 7.01 -3.13
C ALA A 135 14.93 5.71 -2.45
N GLY A 136 13.68 5.66 -2.01
CA GLY A 136 13.05 4.49 -1.38
C GLY A 136 12.49 3.46 -2.36
N ARG A 137 12.24 3.85 -3.62
CA ARG A 137 11.64 2.97 -4.63
C ARG A 137 12.43 1.65 -4.83
N PRO A 138 13.77 1.65 -4.95
CA PRO A 138 14.52 0.39 -5.10
C PRO A 138 14.30 -0.59 -3.94
N ALA A 139 14.20 -0.08 -2.70
CA ALA A 139 13.94 -0.91 -1.52
C ALA A 139 12.51 -1.47 -1.53
N ALA A 140 11.52 -0.65 -1.90
CA ALA A 140 10.14 -1.11 -2.08
C ALA A 140 10.04 -2.21 -3.14
N TYR A 141 10.69 -2.03 -4.29
CA TYR A 141 10.73 -3.02 -5.36
C TYR A 141 11.41 -4.31 -4.94
N GLY A 142 12.59 -4.23 -4.33
CA GLY A 142 13.32 -5.40 -3.86
C GLY A 142 12.49 -6.23 -2.87
N PHE A 143 11.78 -5.58 -1.95
CA PHE A 143 10.87 -6.25 -1.04
C PHE A 143 9.68 -6.90 -1.76
N LEU A 144 9.00 -6.17 -2.65
CA LEU A 144 7.85 -6.69 -3.38
C LEU A 144 8.23 -7.90 -4.24
N LEU A 145 9.35 -7.83 -4.96
CA LEU A 145 9.86 -8.95 -5.77
C LEU A 145 10.24 -10.14 -4.89
N GLY A 146 10.92 -9.91 -3.77
CA GLY A 146 11.23 -10.96 -2.79
C GLY A 146 9.97 -11.64 -2.24
N TYR A 147 8.96 -10.83 -1.87
CA TYR A 147 7.67 -11.31 -1.39
C TYR A 147 6.93 -12.15 -2.45
N LEU A 148 6.87 -11.68 -3.69
CA LEU A 148 6.24 -12.40 -4.80
C LEU A 148 6.98 -13.70 -5.13
N ARG A 149 8.32 -13.71 -5.11
CA ARG A 149 9.15 -14.91 -5.33
C ARG A 149 8.90 -15.95 -4.24
N ALA A 150 8.92 -15.54 -2.97
CA ALA A 150 8.62 -16.41 -1.83
C ALA A 150 7.18 -16.95 -1.89
N SER A 151 6.23 -16.13 -2.36
CA SER A 151 4.85 -16.56 -2.60
C SER A 151 4.75 -17.63 -3.68
N ALA A 152 5.42 -17.41 -4.81
CA ALA A 152 5.41 -18.32 -5.96
C ALA A 152 6.08 -19.66 -5.65
N ALA A 153 7.12 -19.64 -4.81
CA ALA A 153 7.81 -20.84 -4.33
C ALA A 153 7.03 -21.62 -3.25
N GLY A 154 5.89 -21.08 -2.77
CA GLY A 154 5.15 -21.67 -1.64
C GLY A 154 5.84 -21.49 -0.28
N GLU A 155 6.95 -20.75 -0.23
CA GLU A 155 7.77 -20.54 0.97
C GLU A 155 7.10 -19.60 1.98
N LEU A 156 6.18 -18.74 1.53
CA LEU A 156 5.39 -17.86 2.40
C LEU A 156 4.54 -18.61 3.42
N TRP A 157 4.27 -19.91 3.23
CA TRP A 157 3.55 -20.72 4.21
C TRP A 157 4.29 -20.84 5.55
N THR A 158 5.63 -20.65 5.54
CA THR A 158 6.47 -20.62 6.76
C THR A 158 6.69 -19.20 7.31
N ALA A 159 6.47 -18.16 6.49
CA ALA A 159 6.54 -16.76 6.88
C ALA A 159 5.24 -16.26 7.56
N SER A 160 4.67 -17.08 8.45
CA SER A 160 3.44 -16.85 9.23
C SER A 160 3.45 -15.60 10.11
N HIS A 161 4.53 -14.82 10.11
CA HIS A 161 4.71 -13.64 10.94
C HIS A 161 4.11 -12.37 10.31
N LEU A 162 3.89 -12.35 8.98
CA LEU A 162 3.21 -11.24 8.28
C LEU A 162 1.68 -11.29 8.42
N VAL A 163 1.14 -12.39 8.93
CA VAL A 163 -0.30 -12.64 9.11
C VAL A 163 -0.52 -13.12 10.54
N LYS A 164 -0.92 -12.25 11.46
CA LYS A 164 -1.43 -12.72 12.75
C LYS A 164 -2.60 -13.66 12.49
N PRO A 165 -2.60 -14.89 13.01
CA PRO A 165 -3.66 -15.86 12.76
C PRO A 165 -4.91 -15.45 13.54
N THR A 166 -5.73 -14.57 12.99
CA THR A 166 -7.13 -14.47 13.40
C THR A 166 -7.90 -15.50 12.59
N THR A 167 -8.23 -16.60 13.26
CA THR A 167 -9.10 -17.72 12.85
C THR A 167 -8.62 -18.55 11.66
N TYR A 168 -7.80 -19.55 11.97
CA TYR A 168 -7.56 -20.71 11.11
C TYR A 168 -8.79 -21.64 11.15
N SER A 169 -9.39 -21.93 9.98
CA SER A 169 -10.29 -23.07 9.78
C SER A 169 -9.54 -24.15 8.98
N PRO A 170 -9.52 -25.41 9.43
CA PRO A 170 -8.83 -26.51 8.75
C PRO A 170 -9.51 -26.97 7.44
N GLU A 171 -10.63 -26.35 7.04
CA GLU A 171 -11.49 -26.82 5.95
C GLU A 171 -11.17 -26.21 4.56
N GLY A 172 -10.04 -25.50 4.40
CA GLY A 172 -9.54 -25.13 3.07
C GLY A 172 -10.15 -23.88 2.44
N ASP A 173 -10.95 -23.11 3.17
CA ASP A 173 -11.41 -21.77 2.76
C ASP A 173 -10.32 -20.71 2.99
N THR A 174 -9.21 -20.80 2.25
CA THR A 174 -8.26 -19.69 2.20
C THR A 174 -8.72 -18.68 1.15
N CYS A 175 -9.54 -17.72 1.59
CA CYS A 175 -9.97 -16.55 0.82
C CYS A 175 -8.87 -15.48 0.65
N TYR A 176 -7.65 -15.74 1.10
CA TYR A 176 -6.62 -14.72 1.21
C TYR A 176 -5.54 -14.91 0.16
N HIS A 177 -5.59 -14.04 -0.85
CA HIS A 177 -4.45 -13.46 -1.59
C HIS A 177 -4.92 -12.40 -2.61
N ALA A 178 -6.21 -12.39 -3.00
CA ALA A 178 -6.77 -11.39 -3.91
C ALA A 178 -6.54 -9.94 -3.43
N GLY A 179 -6.82 -9.65 -2.15
CA GLY A 179 -6.60 -8.31 -1.59
C GLY A 179 -5.11 -7.93 -1.47
N HIS A 180 -4.21 -8.90 -1.28
CA HIS A 180 -2.77 -8.62 -1.20
C HIS A 180 -2.23 -8.32 -2.59
N ILE A 181 -2.67 -9.10 -3.57
CA ILE A 181 -2.36 -8.91 -4.99
C ILE A 181 -2.87 -7.54 -5.40
N GLY A 182 -4.15 -7.21 -5.21
CA GLY A 182 -4.72 -5.91 -5.55
C GLY A 182 -3.96 -4.73 -4.93
N VAL A 183 -3.44 -4.86 -3.71
CA VAL A 183 -2.59 -3.83 -3.08
C VAL A 183 -1.22 -3.74 -3.74
N VAL A 184 -0.54 -4.87 -3.96
CA VAL A 184 0.76 -4.91 -4.66
C VAL A 184 0.62 -4.32 -6.06
N VAL A 185 -0.42 -4.72 -6.76
CA VAL A 185 -0.88 -4.28 -8.09
C VAL A 185 -1.18 -2.78 -8.12
N GLN A 186 -1.92 -2.26 -7.14
CA GLN A 186 -2.21 -0.83 -7.02
C GLN A 186 -0.94 -0.01 -6.75
N MET A 187 -0.06 -0.48 -5.86
CA MET A 187 1.23 0.17 -5.58
C MET A 187 2.10 0.21 -6.82
N LEU A 188 2.20 -0.94 -7.48
CA LEU A 188 2.89 -1.11 -8.73
C LEU A 188 2.35 -0.10 -9.77
N THR A 189 1.02 0.04 -9.96
CA THR A 189 0.47 0.97 -10.95
C THR A 189 0.65 2.45 -10.62
N SER A 190 0.85 2.79 -9.35
CA SER A 190 1.05 4.17 -8.93
C SER A 190 2.46 4.71 -9.17
N LEU A 191 3.36 3.89 -9.71
CA LEU A 191 4.75 4.23 -9.95
C LEU A 191 4.92 4.65 -11.42
N ASP A 192 5.05 5.96 -11.65
CA ASP A 192 5.23 6.57 -12.98
C ASP A 192 6.51 6.15 -13.70
N ASP A 193 7.50 5.64 -12.95
CA ASP A 193 8.85 5.39 -13.43
C ASP A 193 9.12 3.88 -13.50
N GLN A 194 8.55 3.26 -14.53
CA GLN A 194 8.58 1.82 -14.74
C GLN A 194 9.77 1.44 -15.62
N SER A 195 10.90 1.08 -15.01
CA SER A 195 11.97 0.41 -15.75
C SER A 195 11.45 -0.91 -16.35
N ASP A 196 11.80 -1.22 -17.60
CA ASP A 196 11.38 -2.44 -18.29
C ASP A 196 11.78 -3.73 -17.56
N GLU A 197 12.80 -3.66 -16.71
CA GLU A 197 13.24 -4.76 -15.85
C GLU A 197 12.19 -5.13 -14.80
N ILE A 198 11.61 -4.14 -14.11
CA ILE A 198 10.55 -4.37 -13.11
C ILE A 198 9.30 -4.95 -13.78
N ARG A 199 8.94 -4.42 -14.96
CA ARG A 199 7.84 -4.95 -15.78
C ARG A 199 8.07 -6.41 -16.14
N ARG A 200 9.29 -6.75 -16.58
CA ARG A 200 9.68 -8.12 -16.92
C ARG A 200 9.63 -9.06 -15.72
N ASP A 201 10.14 -8.64 -14.57
CA ASP A 201 10.17 -9.45 -13.36
C ASP A 201 8.76 -9.71 -12.81
N ILE A 202 7.90 -8.70 -12.82
CA ILE A 202 6.48 -8.84 -12.45
C ILE A 202 5.77 -9.80 -13.42
N SER A 203 5.99 -9.64 -14.73
CA SER A 203 5.44 -10.54 -15.75
C SER A 203 5.93 -11.99 -15.58
N ALA A 204 7.24 -12.18 -15.35
CA ALA A 204 7.82 -13.49 -15.11
C ALA A 204 7.27 -14.15 -13.84
N LEU A 205 7.10 -13.37 -12.77
CA LEU A 205 6.47 -13.83 -11.54
C LEU A 205 5.03 -14.30 -11.80
N PHE A 206 4.23 -13.54 -12.55
CA PHE A 206 2.89 -13.95 -12.96
C PHE A 206 2.87 -15.25 -13.75
N ARG A 207 3.83 -15.45 -14.66
CA ARG A 207 3.96 -16.70 -15.44
C ARG A 207 4.35 -17.91 -14.59
N LEU A 208 5.20 -17.72 -13.58
CA LEU A 208 5.72 -18.79 -12.73
C LEU A 208 4.77 -19.22 -11.60
N SER A 209 3.92 -18.30 -11.14
CA SER A 209 2.98 -18.62 -10.07
C SER A 209 1.78 -19.37 -10.66
N SER A 210 1.53 -20.58 -10.16
CA SER A 210 0.42 -21.42 -10.58
C SER A 210 -0.91 -20.91 -10.03
N TRP A 211 -1.35 -19.75 -10.53
CA TRP A 211 -2.62 -19.13 -10.18
C TRP A 211 -3.80 -19.88 -10.82
N GLY A 212 -4.10 -21.12 -10.42
CA GLY A 212 -5.25 -21.81 -11.06
C GLY A 212 -5.52 -23.29 -10.81
N THR A 213 -5.32 -23.84 -9.61
CA THR A 213 -5.55 -25.29 -9.34
C THR A 213 -6.60 -25.62 -8.26
N GLN A 214 -7.20 -24.65 -7.54
CA GLN A 214 -8.31 -24.93 -6.61
C GLN A 214 -9.52 -24.01 -6.81
N LYS A 215 -10.70 -24.57 -6.56
CA LYS A 215 -11.94 -24.32 -7.31
C LYS A 215 -12.75 -23.07 -6.90
N ASP A 216 -12.60 -22.53 -5.67
CA ASP A 216 -13.68 -21.69 -5.13
C ASP A 216 -13.35 -20.26 -4.67
N SER A 217 -12.12 -19.87 -4.34
CA SER A 217 -11.82 -18.49 -3.86
C SER A 217 -11.11 -17.55 -4.87
N ARG A 218 -10.92 -17.98 -6.12
CA ARG A 218 -9.99 -17.32 -7.09
C ARG A 218 -10.62 -16.33 -8.08
N ARG A 219 -11.90 -15.99 -7.92
CA ARG A 219 -12.71 -15.32 -8.96
C ARG A 219 -12.56 -13.79 -9.06
N GLY A 220 -11.97 -13.14 -8.05
CA GLY A 220 -11.77 -11.67 -8.01
C GLY A 220 -10.37 -11.18 -8.39
N ALA A 221 -9.33 -11.92 -7.99
CA ALA A 221 -7.93 -11.47 -8.12
C ALA A 221 -7.48 -11.25 -9.57
N GLN A 222 -7.93 -12.10 -10.50
CA GLN A 222 -7.50 -12.07 -11.90
C GLN A 222 -8.14 -10.92 -12.70
N GLY A 223 -9.36 -10.51 -12.35
CA GLY A 223 -10.00 -9.33 -12.93
C GLY A 223 -9.36 -8.01 -12.50
N GLU A 224 -8.83 -7.95 -11.28
CA GLU A 224 -8.09 -6.79 -10.77
C GLU A 224 -6.63 -6.73 -11.27
N LEU A 225 -6.08 -7.88 -11.65
CA LEU A 225 -4.71 -8.02 -12.14
C LEU A 225 -4.53 -7.53 -13.59
N MET A 226 -5.56 -7.66 -14.41
CA MET A 226 -5.48 -7.33 -15.83
C MET A 226 -5.24 -5.83 -16.13
N PRO A 227 -5.96 -4.89 -15.50
CA PRO A 227 -5.68 -3.46 -15.65
C PRO A 227 -4.22 -3.11 -15.33
N VAL A 228 -3.57 -3.91 -14.49
CA VAL A 228 -2.20 -3.69 -14.05
C VAL A 228 -1.18 -4.29 -14.99
N MET A 229 -1.41 -5.49 -15.52
CA MET A 229 -0.57 -5.98 -16.63
C MET A 229 -0.61 -5.02 -17.84
N ILE A 230 -1.76 -4.39 -18.07
CA ILE A 230 -1.96 -3.40 -19.14
C ILE A 230 -1.27 -2.06 -18.81
N ALA A 231 -1.50 -1.50 -17.61
CA ALA A 231 -0.87 -0.25 -17.18
C ALA A 231 0.67 -0.36 -17.10
N PHE A 232 1.19 -1.56 -16.86
CA PHE A 232 2.61 -1.83 -16.86
C PHE A 232 3.25 -1.90 -18.24
N GLY A 233 2.53 -1.65 -19.33
CA GLY A 233 3.12 -1.77 -20.65
C GLY A 233 3.81 -3.13 -20.80
N CYS A 234 3.11 -4.20 -20.41
CA CYS A 234 3.42 -5.56 -20.82
C CYS A 234 2.63 -5.95 -22.09
N PRO A 235 2.67 -5.19 -23.22
CA PRO A 235 1.97 -5.57 -24.44
C PRO A 235 2.54 -6.87 -25.03
N HIS A 236 3.76 -7.25 -24.64
CA HIS A 236 4.44 -8.45 -25.11
C HIS A 236 3.90 -9.77 -24.52
N ASP A 237 2.82 -9.74 -23.74
CA ASP A 237 2.16 -10.96 -23.25
C ASP A 237 0.65 -10.98 -23.49
N GLN A 238 0.15 -10.19 -24.44
CA GLN A 238 -1.26 -10.26 -24.86
C GLN A 238 -1.65 -11.67 -25.32
N ASP A 239 -0.73 -12.36 -25.99
CA ASP A 239 -0.91 -13.76 -26.39
C ASP A 239 -0.93 -14.71 -25.19
N GLY A 240 -0.16 -14.42 -24.13
CA GLY A 240 -0.24 -15.15 -22.87
C GLY A 240 -1.57 -14.94 -22.15
N VAL A 241 -2.10 -13.71 -22.15
CA VAL A 241 -3.43 -13.40 -21.61
C VAL A 241 -4.51 -14.17 -22.36
N LEU A 242 -4.47 -14.15 -23.70
CA LEU A 242 -5.39 -14.93 -24.53
C LEU A 242 -5.28 -16.43 -24.26
N ALA A 243 -4.06 -16.98 -24.21
CA ALA A 243 -3.83 -18.40 -23.94
C ALA A 243 -4.39 -18.81 -22.56
N VAL A 244 -4.32 -17.94 -21.56
CA VAL A 244 -4.94 -18.18 -20.25
C VAL A 244 -6.47 -18.21 -20.36
N LEU A 245 -7.08 -17.23 -21.04
CA LEU A 245 -8.54 -17.18 -21.23
C LEU A 245 -9.07 -18.39 -22.03
N GLU A 246 -8.36 -18.81 -23.07
CA GLU A 246 -8.65 -20.01 -23.86
C GLU A 246 -8.55 -21.27 -23.01
N LYS A 247 -7.52 -21.39 -22.17
CA LYS A 247 -7.40 -22.49 -21.21
C LYS A 247 -8.57 -22.50 -20.21
N TYR A 248 -9.05 -21.34 -19.78
CA TYR A 248 -10.24 -21.26 -18.90
C TYR A 248 -11.51 -21.72 -19.60
N GLN A 249 -11.72 -21.27 -20.84
CA GLN A 249 -12.83 -21.72 -21.69
C GLN A 249 -12.81 -23.24 -21.87
N ALA A 250 -11.64 -23.81 -22.21
CA ALA A 250 -11.47 -25.24 -22.41
C ALA A 250 -11.78 -26.07 -21.15
N ASN A 251 -11.58 -25.49 -19.96
CA ASN A 251 -11.91 -26.12 -18.69
C ASN A 251 -13.38 -25.91 -18.26
N GLY A 252 -14.23 -25.32 -19.11
CA GLY A 252 -15.65 -25.07 -18.84
C GLY A 252 -15.90 -23.96 -17.82
N GLY A 253 -14.92 -23.09 -17.56
CA GLY A 253 -15.12 -21.89 -16.73
C GLY A 253 -16.01 -20.88 -17.46
N SER A 254 -16.88 -20.17 -16.75
CA SER A 254 -17.75 -19.12 -17.35
C SER A 254 -17.17 -17.71 -17.26
N TYR A 255 -15.99 -17.54 -16.66
CA TYR A 255 -15.38 -16.24 -16.41
C TYR A 255 -14.54 -15.72 -17.58
N HIS A 256 -14.07 -16.59 -18.48
CA HIS A 256 -13.31 -16.16 -19.66
C HIS A 256 -14.09 -15.17 -20.50
N SER A 257 -15.41 -15.37 -20.66
CA SER A 257 -16.26 -14.49 -21.46
C SER A 257 -16.51 -13.14 -20.79
N ARG A 258 -16.72 -13.11 -19.47
CA ARG A 258 -16.83 -11.86 -18.71
C ARG A 258 -15.52 -11.07 -18.75
N THR A 259 -14.38 -11.72 -18.53
CA THR A 259 -13.07 -11.07 -18.57
C THR A 259 -12.75 -10.58 -19.98
N ALA A 260 -13.03 -11.37 -21.01
CA ALA A 260 -12.85 -10.95 -22.40
C ALA A 260 -13.69 -9.72 -22.75
N ARG A 261 -14.96 -9.64 -22.29
CA ARG A 261 -15.80 -8.44 -22.44
C ARG A 261 -15.21 -7.22 -21.72
N GLN A 262 -14.67 -7.40 -20.52
CA GLN A 262 -14.02 -6.31 -19.78
C GLN A 262 -12.77 -5.82 -20.49
N LEU A 263 -11.93 -6.71 -21.04
CA LEU A 263 -10.74 -6.34 -21.80
C LEU A 263 -11.09 -5.59 -23.09
N LEU A 264 -12.12 -6.06 -23.82
CA LEU A 264 -12.65 -5.37 -24.99
C LEU A 264 -13.22 -3.99 -24.66
N TYR A 265 -13.84 -3.82 -23.49
CA TYR A 265 -14.44 -2.55 -23.08
C TYR A 265 -13.42 -1.53 -22.57
N LEU A 266 -12.50 -1.97 -21.71
CA LEU A 266 -11.58 -1.06 -21.01
C LEU A 266 -10.38 -0.65 -21.86
N HIS A 267 -9.94 -1.53 -22.78
CA HIS A 267 -8.69 -1.33 -23.52
C HIS A 267 -8.79 -1.83 -24.97
N PRO A 268 -9.70 -1.31 -25.80
CA PRO A 268 -9.90 -1.80 -27.18
C PRO A 268 -8.71 -1.50 -28.12
N ASP A 269 -7.92 -0.49 -27.80
CA ASP A 269 -6.90 0.12 -28.64
C ASP A 269 -5.51 -0.51 -28.53
N ILE A 270 -5.29 -1.35 -27.52
CA ILE A 270 -3.98 -1.98 -27.28
C ILE A 270 -3.79 -3.29 -28.02
N TRP A 271 -4.86 -3.94 -28.49
CA TRP A 271 -4.84 -5.29 -29.06
C TRP A 271 -4.66 -5.25 -30.58
N SER A 272 -3.95 -6.23 -31.14
CA SER A 272 -3.96 -6.42 -32.59
C SER A 272 -5.34 -6.86 -33.09
N ASP A 273 -5.63 -6.68 -34.38
CA ASP A 273 -6.89 -7.12 -34.97
C ASP A 273 -7.16 -8.63 -34.75
N GLU A 274 -6.11 -9.44 -34.81
CA GLU A 274 -6.18 -10.88 -34.55
C GLU A 274 -6.54 -11.19 -33.08
N GLN A 275 -5.92 -10.47 -32.14
CA GLN A 275 -6.20 -10.62 -30.71
C GLN A 275 -7.60 -10.11 -30.35
N LEU A 276 -8.07 -9.03 -30.96
CA LEU A 276 -9.44 -8.54 -30.83
C LEU A 276 -10.46 -9.58 -31.31
N ALA A 277 -10.17 -10.27 -32.42
CA ALA A 277 -11.03 -11.32 -32.93
C ALA A 277 -11.14 -12.48 -31.92
N ARG A 278 -10.01 -12.95 -31.38
CA ARG A 278 -9.96 -13.99 -30.33
C ARG A 278 -10.69 -13.57 -29.06
N LEU A 279 -10.51 -12.33 -28.60
CA LEU A 279 -11.23 -11.79 -27.45
C LEU A 279 -12.75 -11.74 -27.69
N LYS A 280 -13.20 -11.36 -28.90
CA LYS A 280 -14.62 -11.33 -29.25
C LYS A 280 -15.24 -12.73 -29.26
N GLU A 281 -14.50 -13.72 -29.74
CA GLU A 281 -14.91 -15.13 -29.70
C GLU A 281 -15.05 -15.62 -28.25
N LEU A 282 -14.02 -15.42 -27.43
CA LEU A 282 -14.04 -15.74 -25.99
C LEU A 282 -15.18 -15.03 -25.26
N ALA A 283 -15.44 -13.76 -25.58
CA ALA A 283 -16.53 -12.96 -25.01
C ALA A 283 -17.93 -13.48 -25.36
N SER A 284 -18.06 -14.22 -26.47
CA SER A 284 -19.33 -14.71 -27.02
C SER A 284 -19.64 -16.15 -26.63
N SER A 285 -18.61 -16.94 -26.27
CA SER A 285 -18.74 -18.30 -25.74
C SER A 285 -19.15 -18.36 -24.27
#